data_AF-A0A085FPT6-F1
#
_entry.id   AF-A0A085FPT6-F1
#
_cell.length_a   1.000
_cell.length_b   1.000
_cell.length_c   1.000
_cell.angle_alpha   90.00
_cell.angle_beta   90.00
_cell.angle_gamma   90.00
#
_symmetry.space_group_name_H-M   'P 1'
#
loop_
_entity.id
_entity.type
_entity.pdbx_description
1 polymer ?
#
loop_
_entity_poly.entity_id
_entity_poly.type
_entity_poly.pdbx_seq_one_letter_code
_entity_poly.pdbx_strand_id
1 'polypeptide(L)'
;MPASIPTFVAVLLILAGSAAIPASACRLYSEEEVARGREDALRRMQAKVLALTDEADLVFVGYLQKLTHHDMTVDADSASPTVMRAHQASFLHPTEIKGKYPTGLALGFRTNQTRVVVNCQSNIRDSLPTVKDVGQTFLVYAKEGRILRVSRIPEQLLMDGRQEAELLRNSP
;
A
#
# COMPACT_ATOMS: atom_id res chain seq x y z
N MET A 1 32.80 -9.84 -66.55
CA MET A 1 31.32 -9.70 -66.55
C MET A 1 30.82 -9.97 -65.14
N PRO A 2 29.93 -9.14 -64.59
CA PRO A 2 29.52 -9.21 -63.19
C PRO A 2 28.30 -10.12 -62.96
N ALA A 3 28.19 -10.67 -61.76
CA ALA A 3 26.95 -11.22 -61.21
C ALA A 3 26.95 -11.01 -59.68
N SER A 4 26.81 -9.75 -59.27
CA SER A 4 26.71 -9.38 -57.86
C SER A 4 25.38 -9.87 -57.28
N ILE A 5 25.40 -10.97 -56.52
CA ILE A 5 24.21 -11.53 -55.88
C ILE A 5 23.75 -10.55 -54.78
N PRO A 6 22.46 -10.11 -54.76
CA PRO A 6 22.04 -8.97 -53.95
C PRO A 6 21.89 -9.31 -52.47
N THR A 7 22.70 -8.66 -51.64
CA THR A 7 22.70 -8.72 -50.16
C THR A 7 21.46 -8.13 -49.48
N PHE A 8 20.31 -8.11 -50.15
CA PHE A 8 19.08 -7.42 -49.70
C PHE A 8 17.96 -8.35 -49.22
N VAL A 9 17.98 -9.64 -49.59
CA VAL A 9 16.90 -10.58 -49.20
C VAL A 9 16.98 -10.99 -47.72
N ALA A 10 18.18 -11.01 -47.14
CA ALA A 10 18.40 -11.43 -45.75
C ALA A 10 17.85 -10.45 -44.70
N VAL A 11 17.72 -9.16 -45.02
CA VAL A 11 17.27 -8.14 -44.05
C VAL A 11 15.74 -8.15 -43.88
N LEU A 12 14.99 -8.46 -44.95
CA LEU A 12 13.53 -8.47 -44.94
C LEU A 12 12.92 -9.65 -44.17
N LEU A 13 13.63 -10.77 -44.04
CA LEU A 13 13.17 -11.94 -43.27
C LEU A 13 13.38 -11.80 -41.75
N ILE A 14 14.27 -10.90 -41.30
CA ILE A 14 14.54 -10.69 -39.87
C ILE A 14 13.47 -9.80 -39.21
N LEU A 15 12.83 -8.89 -39.95
CA LEU A 15 11.75 -8.04 -39.43
C LEU A 15 10.40 -8.76 -39.24
N ALA A 16 10.22 -9.98 -39.77
CA ALA A 16 8.99 -10.75 -39.57
C ALA A 16 8.95 -11.52 -38.23
N GLY A 17 10.07 -11.63 -37.50
CA GLY A 17 10.20 -12.46 -36.31
C GLY A 17 9.96 -11.76 -34.97
N SER A 18 9.80 -10.43 -34.94
CA SER A 18 9.92 -9.63 -33.71
C SER A 18 8.76 -8.64 -33.47
N ALA A 19 7.52 -9.11 -33.67
CA ALA A 19 6.33 -8.41 -33.20
C ALA A 19 5.24 -9.34 -32.63
N ALA A 20 5.62 -10.52 -32.11
CA ALA A 20 4.79 -11.28 -31.18
C ALA A 20 4.77 -10.61 -29.80
N ILE A 21 4.36 -9.33 -29.75
CA ILE A 21 3.86 -8.74 -28.51
C ILE A 21 2.63 -9.59 -28.16
N PRO A 22 2.57 -10.26 -27.00
CA PRO A 22 1.34 -10.87 -26.57
C PRO A 22 0.36 -9.73 -26.34
N ALA A 23 -0.51 -9.48 -27.31
CA ALA A 23 -1.69 -8.65 -27.13
C ALA A 23 -2.50 -9.33 -26.03
N SER A 24 -2.31 -8.87 -24.80
CA SER A 24 -3.01 -9.36 -23.63
C SER A 24 -4.48 -9.02 -23.83
N ALA A 25 -5.22 -9.96 -24.42
CA ALA A 25 -6.63 -9.81 -24.67
C ALA A 25 -7.28 -9.52 -23.32
N CYS A 26 -7.80 -8.30 -23.15
CA CYS A 26 -8.56 -7.92 -21.99
C CYS A 26 -9.80 -8.81 -21.95
N ARG A 27 -9.74 -9.90 -21.18
CA ARG A 27 -10.87 -10.82 -20.99
C ARG A 27 -12.02 -10.00 -20.44
N LEU A 28 -13.05 -9.82 -21.26
CA LEU A 28 -14.30 -9.22 -20.83
C LEU A 28 -14.97 -10.25 -19.89
N TYR A 29 -15.03 -9.90 -18.61
CA TYR A 29 -15.79 -10.66 -17.63
C TYR A 29 -17.27 -10.28 -17.73
N SER A 30 -18.15 -11.25 -17.53
CA SER A 30 -19.58 -11.00 -17.34
C SER A 30 -19.81 -10.19 -16.05
N GLU A 31 -20.92 -9.45 -15.98
CA GLU A 31 -21.27 -8.66 -14.78
C GLU A 31 -21.35 -9.54 -13.52
N GLU A 32 -21.80 -10.79 -13.65
CA GLU A 32 -21.82 -11.76 -12.55
C GLU A 32 -20.43 -12.22 -12.11
N GLU A 33 -19.48 -12.40 -13.04
CA GLU A 33 -18.07 -12.71 -12.69
C GLU A 33 -17.42 -11.53 -11.97
N VAL A 34 -17.72 -10.29 -12.39
CA VAL A 34 -17.26 -9.06 -11.73
C VAL A 34 -17.88 -8.93 -10.34
N ALA A 35 -19.18 -9.17 -10.19
CA ALA A 35 -19.89 -9.13 -8.91
C ALA A 35 -19.35 -10.17 -7.92
N ARG A 36 -19.25 -11.44 -8.35
CA ARG A 36 -18.67 -12.53 -7.53
C ARG A 36 -17.21 -12.25 -7.16
N GLY A 37 -16.40 -11.77 -8.09
CA GLY A 37 -15.02 -11.36 -7.82
C GLY A 37 -14.92 -10.22 -6.81
N ARG A 38 -15.86 -9.27 -6.84
CA ARG A 38 -15.96 -8.16 -5.88
C ARG A 38 -16.34 -8.65 -4.48
N GLU A 39 -17.33 -9.53 -4.34
CA GLU A 39 -17.73 -10.12 -3.05
C GLU A 39 -16.60 -10.94 -2.42
N ASP A 40 -15.88 -11.72 -3.23
CA ASP A 40 -14.69 -12.45 -2.79
C ASP A 40 -13.57 -11.52 -2.30
N ALA A 41 -13.32 -10.42 -3.02
CA ALA A 41 -12.34 -9.42 -2.62
C ALA A 41 -12.73 -8.73 -1.31
N LEU A 42 -14.01 -8.38 -1.14
CA LEU A 42 -14.56 -7.81 0.09
C LEU A 42 -14.39 -8.76 1.28
N ARG A 43 -14.80 -10.02 1.16
CA ARG A 43 -14.66 -11.02 2.23
C ARG A 43 -13.21 -11.25 2.65
N ARG A 44 -12.29 -11.36 1.69
CA ARG A 44 -10.84 -11.48 1.97
C ARG A 44 -10.29 -10.23 2.66
N MET A 45 -10.77 -9.05 2.31
CA MET A 45 -10.36 -7.79 2.95
C MET A 45 -10.89 -7.67 4.38
N GLN A 46 -12.15 -8.01 4.62
CA GLN A 46 -12.72 -8.06 5.98
C GLN A 46 -11.94 -9.03 6.89
N ALA A 47 -11.62 -10.23 6.40
CA ALA A 47 -10.81 -11.20 7.14
C ALA A 47 -9.40 -10.66 7.48
N LYS A 48 -8.74 -9.97 6.54
CA LYS A 48 -7.44 -9.30 6.78
C LYS A 48 -7.55 -8.17 7.81
N VAL A 49 -8.63 -7.40 7.79
CA VAL A 49 -8.89 -6.29 8.73
C VAL A 49 -9.11 -6.81 10.14
N LEU A 50 -9.88 -7.89 10.30
CA LEU A 50 -10.09 -8.55 11.60
C LEU A 50 -8.76 -9.11 12.16
N ALA A 51 -8.00 -9.85 11.36
CA ALA A 51 -6.70 -10.39 11.78
C ALA A 51 -5.69 -9.29 12.20
N LEU A 52 -5.67 -8.16 11.51
CA LEU A 52 -4.87 -6.99 11.89
C LEU A 52 -5.38 -6.33 13.19
N THR A 53 -6.69 -6.32 13.40
CA THR A 53 -7.32 -5.83 14.63
C THR A 53 -6.96 -6.71 15.81
N ASP A 54 -6.88 -8.03 15.63
CA ASP A 54 -6.41 -8.98 16.66
C ASP A 54 -4.95 -8.73 17.04
N GLU A 55 -4.08 -8.50 16.04
CA GLU A 55 -2.64 -8.24 16.26
C GLU A 55 -2.38 -6.92 17.01
N ALA A 56 -3.16 -5.87 16.70
CA ALA A 56 -3.03 -4.53 17.27
C ALA A 56 -3.45 -4.47 18.76
N ASP A 57 -2.70 -3.73 19.58
CA ASP A 57 -3.16 -3.36 20.93
C ASP A 57 -4.02 -2.09 20.94
N LEU A 58 -3.86 -1.26 19.91
CA LEU A 58 -4.51 0.04 19.75
C LEU A 58 -5.11 0.16 18.34
N VAL A 59 -6.40 0.44 18.27
CA VAL A 59 -7.10 0.82 17.04
C VAL A 59 -7.96 2.05 17.31
N PHE A 60 -7.80 3.12 16.52
CA PHE A 60 -8.56 4.35 16.69
C PHE A 60 -8.64 5.15 15.38
N VAL A 61 -9.63 6.03 15.29
CA VAL A 61 -9.66 7.09 14.26
C VAL A 61 -9.13 8.38 14.87
N GLY A 62 -8.14 9.03 14.23
CA GLY A 62 -7.49 10.23 14.77
C GLY A 62 -6.99 11.19 13.70
N TYR A 63 -6.84 12.45 14.08
CA TYR A 63 -6.33 13.52 13.22
C TYR A 63 -4.80 13.61 13.33
N LEU A 64 -4.07 13.45 12.22
CA LEU A 64 -2.60 13.52 12.22
C LEU A 64 -2.14 14.96 12.51
N GLN A 65 -1.67 15.20 13.73
CA GLN A 65 -1.24 16.51 14.21
C GLN A 65 0.19 16.83 13.78
N LYS A 66 1.09 15.84 13.87
CA LYS A 66 2.52 16.02 13.60
C LYS A 66 3.09 14.75 13.01
N LEU A 67 3.93 14.91 11.99
CA LEU A 67 4.83 13.87 11.52
C LEU A 67 6.26 14.43 11.52
N THR A 68 7.14 13.82 12.29
CA THR A 68 8.58 14.11 12.28
C THR A 68 9.36 12.87 11.85
N HIS A 69 10.55 13.08 11.29
CA HIS A 69 11.43 11.97 10.96
C HIS A 69 12.89 12.32 11.19
N HIS A 70 13.71 11.29 11.32
CA HIS A 70 15.16 11.36 11.20
C HIS A 70 15.64 10.22 10.31
N ASP A 71 16.72 10.46 9.58
CA ASP A 71 17.35 9.45 8.74
C ASP A 71 18.36 8.65 9.59
N MET A 72 18.42 7.35 9.35
CA MET A 72 19.26 6.39 10.05
C MET A 72 19.89 5.43 9.05
N THR A 73 21.22 5.32 9.11
CA THR A 73 21.95 4.36 8.28
C THR A 73 21.88 2.98 8.93
N VAL A 74 21.30 2.02 8.22
CA VAL A 74 21.40 0.59 8.55
C VAL A 74 22.58 0.02 7.77
N ASP A 75 23.40 -0.78 8.44
CA ASP A 75 24.64 -1.38 7.91
C ASP A 75 25.64 -0.34 7.38
N ALA A 76 25.99 0.63 8.24
CA ALA A 76 26.89 1.75 7.93
C ALA A 76 28.28 1.33 7.41
N ASP A 77 28.78 0.17 7.86
CA ASP A 77 30.08 -0.39 7.45
C ASP A 77 30.00 -1.26 6.18
N SER A 78 28.82 -1.39 5.56
CA SER A 78 28.64 -2.12 4.31
C SER A 78 29.05 -1.28 3.10
N ALA A 79 29.40 -1.94 1.99
CA ALA A 79 29.70 -1.26 0.71
C ALA A 79 28.48 -0.56 0.07
N SER A 80 27.27 -0.76 0.62
CA SER A 80 26.00 -0.20 0.14
C SER A 80 25.08 0.14 1.33
N PRO A 81 25.40 1.17 2.13
CA PRO A 81 24.66 1.49 3.34
C PRO A 81 23.20 1.83 3.05
N THR A 82 22.27 1.23 3.78
CA THR A 82 20.83 1.43 3.55
C THR A 82 20.30 2.57 4.40
N VAL A 83 19.94 3.69 3.76
CA VAL A 83 19.31 4.83 4.45
C VAL A 83 17.83 4.54 4.71
N MET A 84 17.53 4.21 5.95
CA MET A 84 16.17 4.11 6.47
C MET A 84 15.75 5.46 7.06
N ARG A 85 14.45 5.77 6.99
CA ARG A 85 13.86 6.93 7.67
C ARG A 85 12.95 6.45 8.78
N ALA A 86 13.25 6.84 10.02
CA ALA A 86 12.40 6.58 11.17
C ALA A 86 11.47 7.77 11.39
N HIS A 87 10.17 7.49 11.42
CA HIS A 87 9.10 8.46 11.58
C HIS A 87 8.46 8.35 12.96
N GLN A 88 7.95 9.48 13.44
CA GLN A 88 7.14 9.61 14.65
C GLN A 88 5.90 10.43 14.29
N ALA A 89 4.72 9.83 14.43
CA ALA A 89 3.42 10.43 14.17
C ALA A 89 2.66 10.65 15.49
N SER A 90 2.10 11.84 15.71
CA SER A 90 1.17 12.11 16.80
C SER A 90 -0.22 12.44 16.28
N PHE A 91 -1.24 11.89 16.95
CA PHE A 91 -2.64 12.07 16.61
C PHE A 91 -3.41 12.82 17.70
N LEU A 92 -4.41 13.61 17.28
CA LEU A 92 -5.37 14.32 18.12
C LEU A 92 -6.79 13.74 17.95
N HIS A 93 -7.65 14.05 18.93
CA HIS A 93 -9.06 13.66 18.98
C HIS A 93 -9.30 12.17 18.66
N PRO A 94 -8.64 11.24 19.37
CA PRO A 94 -8.80 9.82 19.14
C PRO A 94 -10.26 9.39 19.40
N THR A 95 -10.89 8.82 18.38
CA THR A 95 -12.11 8.02 18.55
C THR A 95 -11.66 6.57 18.66
N GLU A 96 -11.50 6.11 19.88
CA GLU A 96 -10.99 4.78 20.22
C GLU A 96 -11.94 3.67 19.72
N ILE A 97 -11.38 2.58 19.20
CA ILE A 97 -12.08 1.36 18.75
C ILE A 97 -11.57 0.15 19.54
N LYS A 98 -10.24 0.02 19.69
CA LYS A 98 -9.56 -0.98 20.52
C LYS A 98 -8.47 -0.32 21.35
N GLY A 99 -8.38 -0.67 22.63
CA GLY A 99 -7.39 -0.11 23.57
C GLY A 99 -7.61 1.39 23.84
N LYS A 100 -6.65 2.02 24.55
CA LYS A 100 -6.69 3.44 24.88
C LYS A 100 -5.44 4.16 24.39
N TYR A 101 -5.59 5.16 23.52
CA TYR A 101 -4.47 5.90 22.96
C TYR A 101 -4.11 7.09 23.87
N PRO A 102 -2.91 7.11 24.49
CA PRO A 102 -2.51 8.22 25.35
C PRO A 102 -2.30 9.49 24.52
N THR A 103 -3.05 10.55 24.83
CA THR A 103 -2.93 11.85 24.16
C THR A 103 -1.48 12.34 24.16
N GLY A 104 -0.92 12.60 22.98
CA GLY A 104 0.46 13.05 22.80
C GLY A 104 1.50 11.94 22.64
N LEU A 105 1.12 10.65 22.71
CA LEU A 105 2.01 9.55 22.37
C LEU A 105 2.44 9.62 20.90
N ALA A 106 3.75 9.59 20.64
CA ALA A 106 4.27 9.49 19.28
C ALA A 106 4.38 8.02 18.87
N LEU A 107 3.64 7.62 17.83
CA LEU A 107 3.68 6.28 17.26
C LEU A 107 4.75 6.20 16.17
N GLY A 108 5.61 5.18 16.26
CA GLY A 108 6.76 5.01 15.37
C GLY A 108 6.47 4.16 14.12
N PHE A 109 7.06 4.50 12.99
CA PHE A 109 7.19 3.61 11.83
C PHE A 109 8.48 3.88 11.06
N ARG A 110 8.83 3.00 10.10
CA ARG A 110 10.05 3.14 9.29
C ARG A 110 9.72 3.04 7.80
N THR A 111 10.33 3.88 6.98
CA THR A 111 10.27 3.79 5.52
C THR A 111 11.68 3.60 4.95
N ASN A 112 11.85 2.67 4.03
CA ASN A 112 13.06 2.55 3.23
C ASN A 112 12.99 3.57 2.07
N GLN A 113 13.95 4.49 1.96
CA GLN A 113 13.94 5.51 0.88
C GLN A 113 14.38 4.94 -0.48
N THR A 114 15.10 3.82 -0.49
CA THR A 114 15.66 3.16 -1.67
C THR A 114 14.72 2.13 -2.33
N ARG A 115 13.55 1.83 -1.73
CA ARG A 115 12.63 0.79 -2.23
C ARG A 115 11.33 1.36 -2.78
N VAL A 116 11.18 1.34 -4.11
CA VAL A 116 9.89 1.51 -4.78
C VAL A 116 9.14 0.17 -4.74
N VAL A 117 7.96 0.14 -4.13
CA VAL A 117 7.08 -1.04 -4.10
C VAL A 117 5.97 -0.86 -5.15
N VAL A 118 6.09 -1.56 -6.27
CA VAL A 118 5.02 -1.66 -7.28
C VAL A 118 4.22 -2.92 -6.98
N ASN A 119 2.92 -2.79 -6.77
CA ASN A 119 2.04 -3.91 -6.41
C ASN A 119 0.75 -3.83 -7.22
N CYS A 120 0.47 -4.83 -8.06
CA CYS A 120 -0.61 -4.80 -9.05
C CYS A 120 -1.94 -5.43 -8.57
N GLN A 121 -2.02 -5.79 -7.29
CA GLN A 121 -3.22 -6.38 -6.68
C GLN A 121 -4.04 -5.33 -5.94
N SER A 122 -5.36 -5.56 -5.86
CA SER A 122 -6.27 -4.89 -4.92
C SER A 122 -5.98 -5.31 -3.47
N ASN A 123 -4.77 -5.01 -3.01
CA ASN A 123 -4.42 -5.09 -1.61
C ASN A 123 -4.98 -3.87 -0.87
N ILE A 124 -5.28 -4.09 0.41
CA ILE A 124 -5.44 -3.03 1.40
C ILE A 124 -4.28 -2.04 1.20
N ARG A 125 -4.61 -0.78 0.91
CA ARG A 125 -3.61 0.20 0.48
C ARG A 125 -2.99 0.86 1.71
N ASP A 126 -1.89 0.28 2.17
CA ASP A 126 -1.11 0.77 3.31
C ASP A 126 -0.36 2.07 2.97
N SER A 127 -1.11 3.18 2.87
CA SER A 127 -0.57 4.50 2.61
C SER A 127 0.01 5.07 3.91
N LEU A 128 1.28 4.75 4.19
CA LEU A 128 2.02 5.36 5.30
C LEU A 128 1.94 6.90 5.19
N PRO A 129 1.73 7.62 6.31
CA PRO A 129 1.44 9.03 6.26
C PRO A 129 2.69 9.83 5.87
N THR A 130 2.52 10.88 5.08
CA THR A 130 3.61 11.81 4.74
C THR A 130 3.44 13.13 5.47
N VAL A 131 4.46 13.98 5.46
CA VAL A 131 4.40 15.32 6.08
C VAL A 131 3.32 16.19 5.42
N LYS A 132 2.95 15.89 4.16
CA LYS A 132 1.86 16.56 3.43
C LYS A 132 0.46 16.12 3.89
N ASP A 133 0.35 14.99 4.60
CA ASP A 133 -0.90 14.50 5.16
C ASP A 133 -1.12 14.96 6.61
N VAL A 134 -0.23 15.80 7.16
CA VAL A 134 -0.50 16.50 8.42
C VAL A 134 -1.78 17.31 8.25
N GLY A 135 -2.69 17.13 9.20
CA GLY A 135 -4.04 17.69 9.16
C GLY A 135 -5.08 16.82 8.46
N GLN A 136 -4.79 15.54 8.18
CA GLN A 136 -5.75 14.56 7.65
C GLN A 136 -6.17 13.56 8.73
N THR A 137 -7.37 12.97 8.56
CA THR A 137 -7.89 11.94 9.46
C THR A 137 -7.52 10.55 8.97
N PHE A 138 -7.09 9.70 9.90
CA PHE A 138 -6.67 8.32 9.66
C PHE A 138 -7.37 7.35 10.61
N LEU A 139 -7.73 6.17 10.11
CA LEU A 139 -7.84 4.97 10.93
C LEU A 139 -6.42 4.43 11.17
N VAL A 140 -6.06 4.18 12.42
CA VAL A 140 -4.72 3.80 12.87
C VAL A 140 -4.78 2.45 13.57
N TYR A 141 -3.90 1.54 13.17
CA TYR A 141 -3.62 0.28 13.86
C TYR A 141 -2.20 0.34 14.42
N ALA A 142 -2.05 0.10 15.72
CA ALA A 142 -0.77 0.15 16.40
C ALA A 142 -0.58 -1.00 17.39
N LYS A 143 0.69 -1.27 17.68
CA LYS A 143 1.17 -2.25 18.66
C LYS A 143 2.46 -1.76 19.28
N GLU A 144 2.58 -1.80 20.60
CA GLU A 144 3.82 -1.48 21.34
C GLU A 144 4.42 -0.11 20.95
N GLY A 145 3.55 0.89 20.74
CA GLY A 145 3.95 2.24 20.31
C GLY A 145 4.41 2.35 18.85
N ARG A 146 4.20 1.32 18.02
CA ARG A 146 4.50 1.31 16.59
C ARG A 146 3.23 1.25 15.76
N ILE A 147 3.20 1.98 14.66
CA ILE A 147 2.13 1.86 13.66
C ILE A 147 2.34 0.55 12.89
N LEU A 148 1.34 -0.34 12.96
CA LEU A 148 1.23 -1.50 12.06
C LEU A 148 0.71 -1.04 10.69
N ARG A 149 -0.33 -0.18 10.70
CA ARG A 149 -0.97 0.34 9.51
C ARG A 149 -1.69 1.67 9.79
N VAL A 150 -1.80 2.53 8.78
CA VAL A 150 -2.83 3.58 8.74
C VAL A 150 -3.64 3.51 7.45
N SER A 151 -4.85 4.03 7.50
CA SER A 151 -5.77 4.17 6.36
C SER A 151 -6.34 5.59 6.39
N ARG A 152 -6.05 6.41 5.36
CA ARG A 152 -6.56 7.79 5.28
C ARG A 152 -8.05 7.79 4.94
N ILE A 153 -8.81 8.72 5.51
CA ILE A 153 -10.25 8.84 5.32
C ILE A 153 -10.59 10.13 4.57
N PRO A 154 -11.37 10.08 3.45
CA PRO A 154 -11.49 9.02 2.44
C PRO A 154 -10.59 9.38 1.21
N GLU A 155 -10.69 8.91 -0.04
CA GLU A 155 -11.52 7.99 -0.86
C GLU A 155 -10.55 7.30 -1.87
N GLN A 156 -10.81 6.20 -2.59
CA GLN A 156 -11.86 5.17 -2.57
C GLN A 156 -11.26 3.88 -3.18
N LEU A 157 -11.59 2.68 -2.68
CA LEU A 157 -11.74 1.43 -3.47
C LEU A 157 -12.14 0.26 -2.55
N LEU A 158 -13.14 -0.52 -2.97
CA LEU A 158 -13.80 -1.65 -2.26
C LEU A 158 -14.37 -1.34 -0.87
N MET A 159 -13.55 -0.92 0.10
CA MET A 159 -13.97 -0.46 1.43
C MET A 159 -13.07 0.70 1.87
N ASP A 160 -13.64 1.85 2.21
CA ASP A 160 -12.87 2.99 2.70
C ASP A 160 -12.60 2.90 4.21
N GLY A 161 -11.69 3.74 4.72
CA GLY A 161 -11.31 3.74 6.14
C GLY A 161 -12.43 4.13 7.13
N ARG A 162 -13.57 4.66 6.66
CA ARG A 162 -14.77 4.91 7.47
C ARG A 162 -15.64 3.67 7.54
N GLN A 163 -15.90 3.02 6.40
CA GLN A 163 -16.59 1.73 6.32
C GLN A 163 -15.82 0.66 7.11
N GLU A 164 -14.49 0.71 7.07
CA GLU A 164 -13.61 -0.13 7.87
C GLU A 164 -13.74 0.16 9.38
N ALA A 165 -13.76 1.43 9.79
CA ALA A 165 -13.97 1.81 11.19
C ALA A 165 -15.39 1.45 11.68
N GLU A 166 -16.40 1.53 10.82
CA GLU A 166 -17.79 1.11 11.11
C GLU A 166 -17.89 -0.42 11.22
N LEU A 167 -17.24 -1.17 10.35
CA LEU A 167 -17.14 -2.63 10.46
C LEU A 167 -16.56 -3.03 11.81
N LEU A 168 -15.45 -2.42 12.23
CA LEU A 168 -14.80 -2.74 13.50
C LEU A 168 -15.63 -2.36 14.73
N ARG A 169 -16.30 -1.20 14.73
CA ARG A 169 -17.18 -0.80 15.85
C ARG A 169 -18.40 -1.72 16.03
N ASN A 170 -18.83 -2.39 14.97
CA ASN A 170 -19.98 -3.29 14.95
C ASN A 170 -19.58 -4.77 14.98
N SER A 171 -18.28 -5.09 15.01
CA SER A 171 -17.77 -6.45 15.18
C SER A 171 -17.55 -6.73 16.68
N PRO A 172 -18.01 -7.88 17.20
CA PRO A 172 -17.89 -8.24 18.62
C PRO A 172 -16.46 -8.62 19.04
#